data_AF-A0ABD3FWX3-F1
#
_entry.id   AF-A0ABD3FWX3-F1
#
_cell.length_a   1.000
_cell.length_b   1.000
_cell.length_c   1.000
_cell.angle_alpha   90.00
_cell.angle_beta   90.00
_cell.angle_gamma   90.00
#
_symmetry.space_group_name_H-M   'P 1'
#
loop_
_entity.id
_entity.type
_entity.pdbx_description
1 polymer ?
#
loop_
_entity_poly.entity_id
_entity_poly.type
_entity_poly.pdbx_seq_one_letter_code
_entity_poly.pdbx_strand_id
1 'polypeptide(L)'
;MLFSYEETCRSIWMLSHLMHRQEEREGYPEIDDPDNIIATKFRVTKQLSGGKSVSLRERFASRKFKEDNRTVLVWKALLSGEDSCAGM
;
A
#
# COMPACT_ATOMS: atom_id res chain seq x y z
N MET A 1 2.92 -16.75 23.79
CA MET A 1 3.09 -16.08 22.48
C MET A 1 2.66 -14.63 22.70
N LEU A 2 3.46 -13.62 22.29
CA LEU A 2 3.23 -12.22 22.69
C LEU A 2 1.94 -11.60 22.12
N PHE A 3 1.37 -12.19 21.05
CA PHE A 3 0.14 -11.74 20.39
C PHE A 3 -0.66 -12.94 19.87
N SER A 4 -1.99 -12.80 19.82
CA SER A 4 -2.91 -13.79 19.23
C SER A 4 -2.89 -13.75 17.70
N TYR A 5 -3.46 -14.80 17.10
CA TYR A 5 -3.65 -14.88 15.65
C TYR A 5 -4.51 -13.72 15.14
N GLU A 6 -5.62 -13.41 15.81
CA GLU A 6 -6.54 -12.34 15.42
C GLU A 6 -5.88 -10.96 15.50
N GLU A 7 -5.12 -10.69 16.56
CA GLU A 7 -4.38 -9.43 16.72
C GLU A 7 -3.31 -9.26 15.64
N THR A 8 -2.61 -10.35 15.31
CA THR A 8 -1.60 -10.35 14.25
C THR A 8 -2.24 -10.06 12.89
N CYS A 9 -3.35 -10.73 12.57
CA CYS A 9 -4.06 -10.52 11.30
C CYS A 9 -4.62 -9.09 11.18
N ARG A 10 -5.19 -8.55 12.26
CA ARG A 10 -5.68 -7.17 12.30
C ARG A 10 -4.55 -6.17 12.08
N SER A 11 -3.41 -6.38 12.73
CA SER A 11 -2.25 -5.50 12.61
C SER A 11 -1.69 -5.50 11.20
N ILE A 12 -1.56 -6.69 10.57
CA ILE A 12 -1.12 -6.81 9.18
C ILE A 12 -2.08 -6.09 8.23
N TRP A 13 -3.40 -6.24 8.43
CA TRP A 13 -4.40 -5.52 7.63
C TRP A 13 -4.31 -4.01 7.81
N MET A 14 -4.11 -3.52 9.04
CA MET A 14 -3.90 -2.09 9.27
C MET A 14 -2.64 -1.57 8.54
N LEU A 15 -1.55 -2.34 8.57
CA LEU A 15 -0.30 -1.96 7.89
C LEU A 15 -0.44 -1.95 6.36
N SER A 16 -1.25 -2.84 5.77
CA SER A 16 -1.47 -2.89 4.33
C SER A 16 -2.19 -1.67 3.77
N HIS A 17 -2.76 -0.80 4.62
CA HIS A 17 -3.29 0.48 4.19
C HIS A 17 -2.19 1.48 3.85
N LEU A 18 -0.93 1.24 4.25
CA LEU A 18 0.21 2.12 3.94
C LEU A 18 -0.04 3.58 4.36
N MET A 19 -0.65 3.79 5.52
CA MET A 19 -1.05 5.14 6.00
C MET A 19 0.13 6.10 6.25
N HIS A 20 1.37 5.62 6.19
CA HIS A 20 2.57 6.46 6.20
C HIS A 20 2.87 7.12 4.84
N ARG A 21 2.10 6.80 3.78
CA ARG A 21 2.23 7.37 2.42
C ARG A 21 0.99 8.20 2.09
N GLN A 22 1.06 9.50 2.34
CA GLN A 22 -0.07 10.44 2.20
C GLN A 22 0.09 11.47 1.07
N GLU A 23 1.29 11.57 0.49
CA GLU A 23 1.57 12.52 -0.59
C GLU A 23 0.76 12.14 -1.84
N GLU A 24 -0.10 13.05 -2.31
CA GLU A 24 -1.03 12.82 -3.43
C GLU A 24 -1.81 11.49 -3.30
N ARG A 25 -2.19 11.15 -2.07
CA ARG A 25 -2.91 9.90 -1.81
C ARG A 25 -4.36 10.00 -2.27
N GLU A 26 -4.76 9.04 -3.09
CA GLU A 26 -6.12 8.84 -3.56
C GLU A 26 -6.56 7.40 -3.24
N GLY A 27 -7.83 7.25 -2.85
CA GLY A 27 -8.51 5.95 -2.73
C GLY A 27 -9.52 5.79 -3.86
N TYR A 28 -10.06 4.57 -4.00
CA TYR A 28 -11.06 4.23 -5.01
C TYR A 28 -12.35 3.78 -4.30
N PRO A 29 -13.27 4.71 -3.94
CA PRO A 29 -14.47 4.41 -3.16
C PRO A 29 -15.47 3.50 -3.89
N GLU A 30 -15.39 3.41 -5.21
CA GLU A 30 -16.23 2.55 -6.05
C GLU A 30 -15.90 1.06 -5.95
N ILE A 31 -14.91 0.67 -5.14
CA ILE A 31 -14.55 -0.73 -4.94
C ILE A 31 -15.58 -1.42 -4.05
N ASP A 32 -16.20 -2.45 -4.61
CA ASP A 32 -16.99 -3.41 -3.84
C ASP A 32 -16.10 -4.10 -2.81
N ASP A 33 -16.54 -4.16 -1.55
CA ASP A 33 -15.83 -4.79 -0.41
C ASP A 33 -14.61 -4.01 0.17
N PRO A 34 -14.82 -2.76 0.66
CA PRO A 34 -13.75 -1.95 1.25
C PRO A 34 -13.17 -2.53 2.56
N ASP A 35 -13.90 -3.45 3.21
CA ASP A 35 -13.43 -4.12 4.43
C ASP A 35 -12.32 -5.15 4.14
N ASN A 36 -12.28 -5.68 2.92
CA ASN A 36 -11.31 -6.70 2.51
C ASN A 36 -10.45 -6.30 1.32
N ILE A 37 -10.74 -5.20 0.64
CA ILE A 37 -9.97 -4.70 -0.51
C ILE A 37 -9.47 -3.29 -0.24
N ILE A 38 -8.19 -3.07 -0.54
CA ILE A 38 -7.55 -1.76 -0.56
C ILE A 38 -7.14 -1.52 -2.00
N ALA A 39 -7.52 -0.38 -2.56
CA ALA A 39 -6.79 0.19 -3.68
C ALA A 39 -6.48 1.65 -3.37
N THR A 40 -5.24 2.04 -3.66
CA THR A 40 -4.78 3.40 -3.45
C THR A 40 -3.74 3.77 -4.47
N LYS A 41 -3.64 5.05 -4.75
CA LYS A 41 -2.56 5.66 -5.53
C LYS A 41 -1.93 6.73 -4.66
N PHE A 42 -0.61 6.81 -4.62
CA PHE A 42 0.10 7.88 -3.93
C PHE A 42 1.43 8.17 -4.60
N ARG A 43 2.01 9.32 -4.30
CA ARG A 43 3.38 9.67 -4.68
C ARG A 43 4.34 9.29 -3.56
N VAL A 44 5.52 8.86 -3.95
CA VAL A 44 6.66 8.64 -3.06
C VAL A 44 7.79 9.54 -3.50
N THR A 45 8.04 10.59 -2.73
CA THR A 45 9.19 11.46 -2.94
C THR A 45 10.36 11.06 -2.04
N LYS A 46 11.56 11.03 -2.60
CA LYS A 46 12.80 10.78 -1.87
C LYS A 46 13.82 11.86 -2.17
N GLN A 47 14.39 12.42 -1.10
CA GLN A 47 15.53 13.33 -1.22
C GLN A 47 16.82 12.53 -1.40
N LEU A 48 17.59 12.91 -2.42
CA LEU A 48 18.91 12.37 -2.72
C LEU A 48 20.01 13.29 -2.19
N SER A 49 21.23 12.78 -2.15
CA SER A 49 22.40 13.59 -1.85
C SER A 49 22.53 14.75 -2.86
N GLY A 50 22.96 15.92 -2.37
CA GLY A 50 23.10 17.11 -3.20
C GLY A 50 21.80 17.88 -3.46
N GLY A 51 20.74 17.64 -2.67
CA GLY A 51 19.51 18.44 -2.70
C GLY A 51 18.57 18.12 -3.87
N LYS A 52 18.86 17.06 -4.63
CA LYS A 52 17.96 16.58 -5.70
C LYS A 52 16.80 15.79 -5.08
N SER A 53 15.62 15.95 -5.66
CA SER A 53 14.44 15.15 -5.33
C SER A 53 14.11 14.22 -6.49
N VAL A 54 13.68 13.00 -6.17
CA VAL A 54 13.09 12.08 -7.14
C VAL A 54 11.75 11.61 -6.61
N SER A 55 10.78 11.44 -7.50
CA SER A 55 9.48 10.88 -7.16
C SER A 55 9.12 9.70 -8.04
N LEU A 56 8.25 8.86 -7.49
CA LEU A 56 7.59 7.80 -8.21
C LEU A 56 6.12 7.80 -7.82
N ARG A 57 5.27 7.34 -8.74
CA ARG A 57 3.85 7.13 -8.53
C ARG A 57 3.61 5.66 -8.29
N GLU A 58 3.07 5.34 -7.13
CA GLU A 58 2.71 3.96 -6.76
C GLU A 58 1.20 3.78 -6.83
N ARG A 59 0.76 2.75 -7.55
CA ARG A 59 -0.60 2.22 -7.49
C ARG A 59 -0.55 0.89 -6.78
N PHE A 60 -1.20 0.83 -5.63
CA PHE A 60 -1.20 -0.34 -4.76
C PHE A 60 -2.61 -0.91 -4.66
N ALA A 61 -2.73 -2.22 -4.84
CA ALA A 61 -3.95 -2.96 -4.57
C ALA A 61 -3.64 -4.12 -3.64
N SER A 62 -4.50 -4.37 -2.66
CA SER A 62 -4.40 -5.49 -1.73
C SER A 62 -5.76 -6.05 -1.41
N ARG A 63 -5.84 -7.37 -1.23
CA ARG A 63 -7.04 -8.07 -0.81
C ARG A 63 -6.69 -9.07 0.28
N LYS A 64 -7.50 -9.11 1.34
CA LYS A 64 -7.43 -10.18 2.35
C LYS A 64 -8.50 -11.24 2.10
N PHE A 65 -8.15 -12.48 2.39
CA PHE A 65 -9.04 -13.62 2.41
C PHE A 65 -8.95 -14.25 3.79
N LYS A 66 -10.09 -14.37 4.48
CA LYS A 66 -10.17 -15.06 5.77
C LYS A 66 -10.67 -16.48 5.51
N GLU A 67 -9.86 -17.45 5.90
CA GLU A 67 -10.19 -18.89 5.87
C GLU A 67 -10.20 -19.42 7.31
N ASP A 68 -10.69 -20.65 7.50
CA ASP A 68 -10.93 -21.23 8.83
C ASP A 68 -9.71 -21.17 9.78
N ASN A 69 -8.50 -21.38 9.24
CA ASN A 69 -7.27 -21.44 10.03
C ASN A 69 -6.18 -20.49 9.55
N ARG A 70 -6.46 -19.61 8.59
CA ARG A 70 -5.47 -18.69 8.03
C ARG A 70 -6.09 -17.44 7.42
N THR A 71 -5.29 -16.38 7.38
CA THR A 71 -5.64 -15.15 6.64
C THR A 71 -4.58 -14.99 5.57
N VAL A 72 -5.02 -14.84 4.33
CA VAL A 72 -4.13 -14.66 3.17
C VAL A 72 -4.25 -13.22 2.71
N LEU A 73 -3.14 -12.50 2.66
CA LEU A 73 -3.06 -11.16 2.09
C LEU A 73 -2.37 -11.26 0.73
N VAL A 74 -3.07 -10.88 -0.33
CA VAL A 74 -2.53 -10.81 -1.68
C VAL A 74 -2.46 -9.35 -2.08
N TRP A 75 -1.32 -8.91 -2.60
CA TRP A 75 -1.13 -7.52 -3.00
C TRP A 75 -0.37 -7.42 -4.31
N LYS A 76 -0.56 -6.29 -4.99
CA LYS A 76 0.16 -5.90 -6.20
C LYS A 76 0.45 -4.40 -6.14
N ALA A 77 1.69 -4.04 -6.45
CA ALA A 77 2.10 -2.66 -6.61
C ALA A 77 2.57 -2.43 -8.05
N LEU A 78 2.21 -1.30 -8.63
CA LEU A 78 2.78 -0.77 -9.85
C LEU A 78 3.45 0.56 -9.51
N LEU A 79 4.76 0.62 -9.73
CA LEU A 79 5.54 1.83 -9.57
C LEU A 79 5.82 2.40 -10.96
N SER A 80 5.74 3.72 -11.09
CA SER A 80 6.12 4.42 -12.30
C SER A 80 7.00 5.59 -11.90
N GLY A 81 8.23 5.63 -12.39
CA GLY A 81 9.12 6.75 -12.12
C GLY A 81 8.61 8.04 -12.75
N GLU A 82 8.84 9.16 -12.07
CA GLU A 82 8.51 10.51 -12.55
C GLU A 82 9.80 11.32 -12.78
N ASP A 83 9.72 12.40 -13.55
CA ASP A 83 10.84 13.31 -13.84
C ASP A 83 12.12 12.58 -14.32
N SER A 84 13.21 12.72 -13.58
CA SER A 84 14.49 12.05 -13.86
C SER A 84 14.43 10.52 -13.80
N CYS A 85 13.33 9.96 -13.30
CA CYS A 85 13.05 8.53 -13.25
C CYS A 85 12.01 8.08 -14.29
N ALA A 86 11.56 8.97 -15.19
CA ALA A 86 10.54 8.63 -16.18
C ALA A 86 10.97 7.46 -17.08
N GLY A 87 10.06 6.49 -17.24
CA GLY A 87 10.29 5.28 -18.04
C GLY A 87 10.84 4.08 -17.27
N MET A 88 11.14 4.25 -15.97
CA MET A 88 11.38 3.16 -15.02
C MET A 88 10.09 2.65 -14.36
#